data_AF-A0A359LWB8-F1
#
_entry.id   AF-A0A359LWB8-F1
#
_cell.length_a   1.000
_cell.length_b   1.000
_cell.length_c   1.000
_cell.angle_alpha   90.00
_cell.angle_beta   90.00
_cell.angle_gamma   90.00
#
_symmetry.space_group_name_H-M   'P 1'
#
loop_
_entity.id
_entity.type
_entity.pdbx_description
1 polymer ?
#
loop_
_entity_poly.entity_id
_entity_poly.type
_entity_poly.pdbx_seq_one_letter_code
_entity_poly.pdbx_strand_id
1 'polypeptide(L)'
;VVERAYSVRDVFAVLKEPPSQGTVTVVLRQDSDVVGTLTITAGETMSNVIDGFGLEPLRSLGELQIDITSVGDVGGGNPGRDLTVVIRL
;
A
#
# COMPACT_ATOMS: atom_id res chain seq x y z
N VAL A 1 5.80 -9.25 -11.36
CA VAL A 1 4.86 -9.94 -12.26
C VAL A 1 4.16 -11.05 -11.51
N VAL A 2 2.85 -11.19 -11.69
CA VAL A 2 2.03 -12.23 -11.06
C VAL A 2 2.05 -13.51 -11.91
N GLU A 3 2.31 -14.67 -11.32
CA GLU A 3 2.49 -15.93 -12.09
C GLU A 3 1.20 -16.58 -12.57
N ARG A 4 0.10 -16.41 -11.83
CA ARG A 4 -1.24 -16.94 -12.15
C ARG A 4 -2.30 -16.05 -11.53
N ALA A 5 -3.55 -16.24 -11.91
CA ALA A 5 -4.64 -15.50 -11.26
C ALA A 5 -4.74 -15.86 -9.78
N TYR A 6 -4.86 -14.84 -8.92
CA TYR A 6 -5.05 -15.00 -7.48
C TYR A 6 -6.14 -14.07 -6.97
N SER A 7 -7.06 -14.60 -6.20
CA SER A 7 -7.95 -13.74 -5.40
C SER A 7 -7.13 -13.02 -4.34
N VAL A 8 -7.51 -11.80 -4.02
CA VAL A 8 -6.95 -11.06 -2.89
C VAL A 8 -7.89 -11.28 -1.72
N ARG A 9 -7.34 -11.61 -0.56
CA ARG A 9 -8.07 -11.66 0.71
C ARG A 9 -8.13 -10.28 1.33
N ASP A 10 -6.98 -9.63 1.46
CA ASP A 10 -6.87 -8.27 1.96
C ASP A 10 -5.47 -7.69 1.65
N VAL A 11 -5.36 -6.37 1.71
CA VAL A 11 -4.11 -5.62 1.53
C VAL A 11 -3.96 -4.57 2.62
N PHE A 12 -2.77 -4.45 3.18
CA PHE A 12 -2.42 -3.38 4.13
C PHE A 12 -0.92 -3.09 4.10
N ALA A 13 -0.53 -1.96 4.66
CA ALA A 13 0.85 -1.55 4.81
C ALA A 13 1.22 -1.34 6.27
N VAL A 14 2.49 -1.59 6.59
CA VAL A 14 3.08 -1.33 7.89
C VAL A 14 4.40 -0.57 7.75
N LEU A 15 4.69 0.28 8.72
CA LEU A 15 5.97 0.95 8.90
C LEU A 15 6.59 0.49 10.22
N LYS A 16 7.91 0.34 10.27
CA LYS A 16 8.62 0.05 11.53
C LYS A 16 8.71 1.29 12.42
N GLU A 17 8.94 2.44 11.82
CA GLU A 17 8.88 3.74 12.51
C GLU A 17 7.77 4.58 11.87
N PRO A 18 6.83 5.14 12.66
CA PRO A 18 5.73 5.92 12.12
C PRO A 18 6.22 7.23 11.50
N PRO A 19 5.47 7.80 10.53
CA PRO A 19 5.73 9.16 10.08
C PRO A 19 5.51 10.12 11.25
N SER A 20 6.45 11.01 11.47
CA SER A 20 6.38 11.98 12.57
C SER A 20 5.38 13.11 12.28
N GLN A 21 5.19 13.44 11.00
CA GLN A 21 4.28 14.46 10.50
C GLN A 21 3.71 14.00 9.16
N GLY A 22 2.55 14.57 8.79
CA GLY A 22 1.88 14.27 7.54
C GLY A 22 1.47 12.81 7.38
N THR A 23 1.14 12.45 6.15
CA THR A 23 0.57 11.15 5.81
C THR A 23 1.35 10.51 4.69
N VAL A 24 1.68 9.23 4.86
CA VAL A 24 2.23 8.37 3.82
C VAL A 24 1.09 7.76 3.04
N THR A 25 1.05 8.02 1.73
CA THR A 25 0.04 7.47 0.81
C THR A 25 0.70 6.54 -0.18
N VAL A 26 0.24 5.30 -0.21
CA VAL A 26 0.73 4.23 -1.08
C VAL A 26 -0.42 3.80 -1.99
N VAL A 27 -0.17 3.75 -3.30
CA VAL A 27 -1.12 3.25 -4.29
C VAL A 27 -0.62 1.91 -4.81
N LEU A 28 -1.45 0.88 -4.66
CA LEU A 28 -1.20 -0.43 -5.28
C LEU A 28 -1.84 -0.44 -6.67
N ARG A 29 -1.05 -0.76 -7.69
CA ARG A 29 -1.52 -0.90 -9.07
C ARG A 29 -1.23 -2.28 -9.63
N GLN A 30 -2.07 -2.73 -10.55
CA GLN A 30 -1.74 -3.78 -11.49
C GLN A 30 -1.77 -3.21 -12.91
N ASP A 31 -0.60 -3.13 -13.53
CA ASP A 31 -0.41 -2.43 -14.81
C ASP A 31 -0.89 -0.96 -14.68
N SER A 32 -1.88 -0.54 -15.46
CA SER A 32 -2.49 0.80 -15.37
C SER A 32 -3.56 0.94 -14.28
N ASP A 33 -4.06 -0.18 -13.76
CA ASP A 33 -5.27 -0.22 -12.95
C ASP A 33 -4.95 -0.06 -11.47
N VAL A 34 -5.67 0.83 -10.79
CA VAL A 34 -5.53 1.02 -9.34
C VAL A 34 -6.27 -0.10 -8.63
N VAL A 35 -5.53 -0.92 -7.88
CA VAL A 35 -6.09 -1.95 -7.00
C VAL A 35 -6.63 -1.30 -5.72
N GLY A 36 -5.91 -0.30 -5.19
CA GLY A 36 -6.40 0.52 -4.09
C GLY A 36 -5.35 1.44 -3.48
N THR A 37 -5.77 2.20 -2.47
CA THR A 37 -4.93 3.18 -1.76
C THR A 37 -4.83 2.84 -0.28
N LEU A 38 -3.60 2.85 0.23
CA LEU A 38 -3.24 2.64 1.62
C LEU A 38 -2.70 3.95 2.20
N THR A 39 -3.17 4.30 3.38
CA THR A 39 -2.86 5.58 4.03
C THR A 39 -2.38 5.33 5.44
N ILE A 40 -1.18 5.80 5.78
CA ILE A 40 -0.62 5.77 7.15
C ILE A 40 -0.48 7.21 7.63
N THR A 41 -1.26 7.58 8.65
CA THR A 41 -1.25 8.92 9.23
C THR A 41 -0.08 9.11 10.19
N ALA A 42 0.27 10.37 10.49
CA ALA A 42 1.27 10.70 11.48
C ALA A 42 1.04 9.96 12.81
N GLY A 43 2.11 9.39 13.37
CA GLY A 43 2.09 8.62 14.61
C GLY A 43 1.63 7.17 14.47
N GLU A 44 1.03 6.78 13.33
CA GLU A 44 0.56 5.41 13.09
C GLU A 44 1.60 4.57 12.36
N THR A 45 1.59 3.26 12.65
CA THR A 45 2.49 2.28 12.00
C THR A 45 1.75 1.38 11.03
N MET A 46 0.43 1.50 10.92
CA MET A 46 -0.41 0.64 10.08
C MET A 46 -1.38 1.48 9.26
N SER A 47 -1.66 1.04 8.05
CA SER A 47 -2.64 1.69 7.18
C SER A 47 -4.08 1.21 7.46
N ASN A 48 -5.03 1.78 6.73
CA ASN A 48 -6.30 1.10 6.47
C ASN A 48 -6.07 -0.29 5.82
N VAL A 49 -7.04 -1.18 5.99
CA VAL A 49 -7.08 -2.47 5.29
C VAL A 49 -8.01 -2.34 4.08
N ILE A 50 -7.54 -2.76 2.91
CA ILE A 50 -8.39 -2.97 1.74
C ILE A 50 -8.91 -4.40 1.83
N ASP A 51 -10.22 -4.56 1.96
CA ASP A 51 -10.87 -5.87 1.89
C ASP A 51 -10.83 -6.38 0.45
N GLY A 52 -10.49 -7.65 0.28
CA GLY A 52 -10.49 -8.31 -1.01
C GLY A 52 -11.89 -8.60 -1.56
N PHE A 53 -12.93 -8.49 -0.74
CA PHE A 53 -14.30 -8.66 -1.18
C PHE A 53 -14.68 -7.64 -2.26
N GLY A 54 -15.01 -8.13 -3.44
CA GLY A 54 -15.39 -7.30 -4.59
C GLY A 54 -14.21 -6.77 -5.41
N LEU A 55 -12.96 -7.06 -5.03
CA LEU A 55 -11.81 -6.80 -5.89
C LEU A 55 -11.75 -7.83 -7.01
N GLU A 56 -11.35 -7.38 -8.20
CA GLU A 56 -10.99 -8.29 -9.27
C GLU A 56 -9.76 -9.12 -8.87
N PRO A 57 -9.69 -10.41 -9.23
CA PRO A 57 -8.50 -11.21 -9.02
C PRO A 57 -7.29 -10.57 -9.72
N LEU A 58 -6.12 -10.70 -9.10
CA LEU A 58 -4.86 -10.33 -9.73
C LEU A 58 -4.71 -11.09 -11.04
N ARG A 59 -4.46 -10.38 -12.13
CA ARG A 59 -4.31 -10.97 -13.46
C ARG A 59 -2.98 -11.71 -13.59
N SER A 60 -3.03 -12.90 -14.19
CA SER A 60 -1.82 -13.61 -14.60
C SER A 60 -0.98 -12.74 -15.51
N LEU A 61 0.33 -12.76 -15.31
CA LEU A 61 1.34 -11.96 -16.03
C LEU A 61 1.22 -10.44 -15.84
N GLY A 62 0.25 -9.95 -15.07
CA GLY A 62 0.16 -8.52 -14.75
C GLY A 62 1.28 -8.07 -13.81
N GLU A 63 1.71 -6.83 -13.95
CA GLU A 63 2.75 -6.23 -13.12
C GLU A 63 2.14 -5.53 -11.91
N LEU A 64 2.52 -5.95 -10.70
CA LEU A 64 2.16 -5.24 -9.47
C LEU A 64 3.17 -4.13 -9.19
N GLN A 65 2.66 -2.92 -8.93
CA GLN A 65 3.45 -1.74 -8.64
C GLN A 65 3.01 -1.12 -7.31
N ILE A 66 3.98 -0.64 -6.54
CA ILE A 66 3.77 0.04 -5.26
C ILE A 66 4.25 1.48 -5.44
N ASP A 67 3.32 2.40 -5.60
CA ASP A 67 3.62 3.82 -5.81
C ASP A 67 3.48 4.58 -4.50
N ILE A 68 4.57 5.16 -4.00
CA ILE A 68 4.53 6.10 -2.87
C ILE A 68 4.24 7.49 -3.44
N THR A 69 3.00 7.95 -3.27
CA THR A 69 2.52 9.20 -3.87
C THR A 69 2.61 10.40 -2.93
N SER A 70 2.74 10.16 -1.63
CA SER A 70 2.98 11.18 -0.61
C SER A 70 3.77 10.57 0.54
N VAL A 71 4.69 11.36 1.11
CA VAL A 71 5.45 11.02 2.33
C VAL A 71 5.31 12.06 3.44
N GLY A 72 4.35 12.99 3.31
CA GLY A 72 3.94 13.84 4.42
C GLY A 72 5.03 14.72 5.05
N ASP A 73 6.04 15.16 4.30
CA ASP A 73 7.14 15.99 4.84
C ASP A 73 6.67 17.44 5.11
N VAL A 74 5.95 17.62 6.22
CA VAL A 74 5.59 18.93 6.75
C VAL A 74 6.69 19.36 7.73
N GLY A 75 7.73 20.00 7.21
CA GLY A 75 8.72 20.71 8.02
C GLY A 75 9.93 19.91 8.48
N GLY A 76 10.40 18.93 7.71
CA GLY A 76 11.62 18.17 7.99
C GLY A 76 11.42 17.02 8.99
N GLY A 77 10.18 16.55 9.12
CA GLY A 77 9.85 15.37 9.92
C GLY A 77 10.35 14.08 9.26
N ASN A 78 10.54 13.03 10.06
CA ASN A 78 10.74 11.68 9.53
C ASN A 78 9.48 11.21 8.78
N PRO A 79 9.57 10.77 7.51
CA PRO A 79 8.45 10.19 6.75
C PRO A 79 8.08 8.77 7.20
N GLY A 80 8.76 8.23 8.22
CA GLY A 80 8.65 6.85 8.66
C GLY A 80 9.70 5.97 7.99
N ARG A 81 9.86 4.74 8.48
CA ARG A 81 10.90 3.83 8.02
C ARG A 81 10.41 2.40 7.84
N ASP A 82 11.04 1.69 6.90
CA ASP A 82 10.86 0.26 6.63
C ASP A 82 9.42 -0.10 6.24
N LEU A 83 8.92 0.55 5.18
CA LEU A 83 7.59 0.28 4.62
C LEU A 83 7.51 -1.15 4.10
N THR A 84 6.53 -1.90 4.59
CA THR A 84 6.18 -3.22 4.09
C THR A 84 4.72 -3.22 3.66
N VAL A 85 4.46 -3.62 2.42
CA VAL A 85 3.10 -3.86 1.92
C VAL A 85 2.84 -5.35 1.94
N VAL A 86 1.73 -5.75 2.57
CA VAL A 86 1.31 -7.14 2.68
C VAL A 86 0.06 -7.34 1.82
N ILE A 87 0.15 -8.27 0.88
CA ILE A 87 -0.97 -8.73 0.06
C ILE A 87 -1.23 -10.18 0.46
N ARG A 88 -2.40 -10.46 1.03
CA ARG A 88 -2.83 -11.83 1.35
C ARG A 88 -3.74 -12.33 0.23
N LEU A 89 -3.47 -13.53 -0.25
CA LEU A 89 -4.17 -14.20 -1.35
C LEU A 89 -5.14 -15.27 -0.82
#